data_AF-A0AAD9I7D2-F1
#
_entry.id   AF-A0AAD9I7D2-F1
#
_cell.length_a   1.000
_cell.length_b   1.000
_cell.length_c   1.000
_cell.angle_alpha   90.00
_cell.angle_beta   90.00
_cell.angle_gamma   90.00
#
_symmetry.space_group_name_H-M   'P 1'
#
loop_
_entity.id
_entity.type
_entity.pdbx_description
1 polymer ?
#
loop_
_entity_poly.entity_id
_entity_poly.type
_entity_poly.pdbx_seq_one_letter_code
_entity_poly.pdbx_strand_id
1 'polypeptide(L)'
;MPPRHNNLTALEWAAIRRELKRALADVSVPNSPVDLAPKIHLEVIRTHQADKKAEALGDESNYAQLAPLMVGPVALLTFPAVSPAHLAAALSILSPSPPQFPAPGRRKNPGYWDPATQNGLHKLLLIGGRIEGKVFDLDGVKWVGGIEGGVDGLRAQLVAMLQSSGVGLTNALESAGKNLWLTMESRRTMLEEESKKGQADVKDS
;
A
#
# COMPACT_ATOMS: atom_id res chain seq x y z
N MET A 1 26.44 36.75 7.60
CA MET A 1 25.85 35.42 7.31
C MET A 1 24.36 35.52 7.59
N PRO A 2 23.49 35.79 6.58
CA PRO A 2 22.08 36.04 6.86
C PRO A 2 21.31 34.71 7.07
N PRO A 3 20.36 34.66 8.01
CA PRO A 3 19.55 33.48 8.28
C PRO A 3 18.61 33.20 7.10
N ARG A 4 18.56 31.94 6.64
CA ARG A 4 17.64 31.50 5.59
C ARG A 4 16.35 30.98 6.20
N HIS A 5 15.27 31.71 5.94
CA HIS A 5 13.89 31.40 6.26
C HIS A 5 13.26 30.56 5.13
N ASN A 6 12.13 29.92 5.44
CA ASN A 6 11.54 28.76 4.79
C ASN A 6 10.90 29.01 3.40
N ASN A 7 11.69 29.47 2.44
CA ASN A 7 11.27 29.75 1.06
C ASN A 7 12.02 28.84 0.07
N LEU A 8 11.31 27.91 -0.56
CA LEU A 8 11.84 27.14 -1.67
C LEU A 8 12.08 28.05 -2.88
N THR A 9 13.24 27.92 -3.52
CA THR A 9 13.54 28.65 -4.76
C THR A 9 12.89 27.97 -5.97
N ALA A 10 12.69 28.71 -7.07
CA ALA A 10 12.14 28.15 -8.30
C ALA A 10 12.96 26.96 -8.83
N LEU A 11 14.28 26.99 -8.61
CA LEU A 11 15.20 25.92 -9.01
C LEU A 11 15.00 24.65 -8.16
N GLU A 12 14.83 24.80 -6.84
CA GLU A 12 14.50 23.70 -5.93
C GLU A 12 13.13 23.08 -6.28
N TRP A 13 12.13 23.92 -6.56
CA TRP A 13 10.80 23.49 -7.00
C TRP A 13 10.83 22.71 -8.32
N ALA A 14 11.60 23.19 -9.31
CA ALA A 14 11.76 22.51 -10.59
C ALA A 14 12.45 21.16 -10.42
N ALA A 15 13.48 21.09 -9.56
CA ALA A 15 14.19 19.86 -9.26
C ALA A 15 13.28 18.80 -8.61
N ILE A 16 12.52 19.19 -7.57
CA ILE A 16 11.58 18.28 -6.89
C ILE A 16 10.50 17.77 -7.86
N ARG A 17 9.90 18.65 -8.66
CA ARG A 17 8.88 18.27 -9.65
C ARG A 17 9.43 17.34 -10.73
N ARG A 18 10.70 17.53 -11.14
CA ARG A 18 11.38 16.64 -12.09
C ARG A 18 11.53 15.24 -11.53
N GLU A 19 12.04 15.11 -10.31
CA GLU A 19 12.21 13.79 -9.68
C GLU A 19 10.86 13.11 -9.42
N LEU A 20 9.85 13.87 -8.99
CA LEU A 20 8.49 13.36 -8.79
C LEU A 20 7.89 12.82 -10.10
N LYS A 21 7.97 13.58 -11.20
CA LYS A 21 7.54 13.10 -12.52
C LYS A 21 8.29 11.85 -12.94
N ARG A 22 9.60 11.78 -12.66
CA ARG A 22 10.43 10.61 -13.01
C ARG A 22 10.04 9.37 -12.23
N ALA A 23 9.79 9.46 -10.93
CA ALA A 23 9.34 8.30 -10.15
C ALA A 23 7.91 7.89 -10.49
N LEU A 24 7.02 8.83 -10.76
CA LEU A 24 5.68 8.48 -11.23
C LEU A 24 5.71 7.78 -12.59
N ALA A 25 6.64 8.15 -13.48
CA ALA A 25 6.82 7.48 -14.77
C ALA A 25 7.44 6.08 -14.64
N ASP A 26 8.22 5.79 -13.59
CA ASP A 26 8.76 4.44 -13.32
C ASP A 26 7.68 3.47 -12.80
N VAL A 27 6.55 4.00 -12.28
CA VAL A 27 5.42 3.20 -11.81
C VAL A 27 4.57 2.77 -13.00
N SER A 28 4.89 1.61 -13.56
CA SER A 28 4.02 0.92 -14.51
C SER A 28 2.94 0.16 -13.73
N VAL A 29 1.70 0.66 -13.76
CA VAL A 29 0.53 -0.08 -13.29
C VAL A 29 -0.02 -0.93 -14.45
N PRO A 30 0.05 -2.27 -14.37
CA PRO A 30 -0.24 -3.15 -15.51
C PRO A 30 -1.71 -3.17 -15.96
N ASN A 31 -2.62 -2.42 -15.33
CA ASN A 31 -4.06 -2.57 -15.58
C ASN A 31 -4.91 -1.29 -15.46
N SER A 32 -4.34 -0.09 -15.60
CA SER A 32 -5.13 1.14 -15.65
C SER A 32 -5.27 1.67 -17.09
N PRO A 33 -6.49 1.88 -17.62
CA PRO A 33 -6.71 2.40 -18.98
C PRO A 33 -6.39 3.90 -19.13
N VAL A 34 -5.89 4.56 -18.08
CA VAL A 34 -5.62 6.00 -18.03
C VAL A 34 -4.21 6.22 -17.51
N ASP A 35 -3.39 6.95 -18.25
CA ASP A 35 -2.11 7.45 -17.76
C ASP A 35 -2.38 8.50 -16.67
N LEU A 36 -2.12 8.14 -15.40
CA LEU A 36 -2.37 8.97 -14.23
C LEU A 36 -1.18 9.91 -13.94
N ALA A 37 0.02 9.58 -14.44
CA ALA A 37 1.24 10.35 -14.22
C ALA A 37 1.14 11.83 -14.64
N PRO A 38 0.56 12.21 -15.80
CA PRO A 38 0.49 13.61 -16.21
C PRO A 38 -0.51 14.44 -15.40
N LYS A 39 -1.45 13.80 -14.69
CA LYS A 39 -2.51 14.48 -13.91
C LYS A 39 -2.13 14.70 -12.44
N ILE A 40 -1.00 14.14 -12.01
CA ILE A 40 -0.49 14.34 -10.66
C ILE A 40 0.31 15.64 -10.63
N HIS A 41 -0.21 16.60 -9.87
CA HIS A 41 0.38 17.93 -9.75
C HIS A 41 0.66 18.26 -8.30
N LEU A 42 1.80 18.91 -8.09
CA LEU A 42 2.22 19.45 -6.81
C LEU A 42 2.04 20.97 -6.86
N GLU A 43 0.96 21.47 -6.27
CA GLU A 43 0.58 22.87 -6.31
C GLU A 43 0.79 23.55 -4.97
N VAL A 44 1.32 24.77 -4.98
CA VAL A 44 1.44 25.60 -3.78
C VAL A 44 0.14 26.37 -3.62
N ILE A 45 -0.55 26.16 -2.51
CA ILE A 45 -1.81 26.83 -2.20
C ILE A 45 -1.53 27.92 -1.19
N ARG A 46 -2.12 29.10 -1.41
CA ARG A 46 -2.11 30.18 -0.43
C ARG A 46 -3.30 29.97 0.52
N THR A 47 -3.01 29.80 1.80
CA THR A 47 -3.98 29.40 2.82
C THR A 47 -5.18 30.32 2.93
N HIS A 48 -4.99 31.63 2.83
CA HIS A 48 -6.09 32.61 2.83
C HIS A 48 -7.13 32.43 1.71
N GLN A 49 -6.79 31.74 0.61
CA GLN A 49 -7.74 31.40 -0.46
C GLN A 49 -8.44 30.07 -0.21
N ALA A 50 -7.80 29.17 0.53
CA ALA A 50 -8.38 27.91 0.96
C ALA A 50 -9.40 28.13 2.11
N ASP A 51 -9.13 29.07 3.01
CA ASP A 51 -10.04 29.44 4.11
C ASP A 51 -11.40 29.91 3.56
N LYS A 52 -11.39 30.77 2.54
CA LYS A 52 -12.63 31.23 1.87
C LYS A 52 -13.42 30.12 1.18
N LYS A 53 -12.73 29.08 0.70
CA LYS A 53 -13.40 27.90 0.11
C LYS A 53 -13.91 26.94 1.19
N ALA A 54 -13.19 26.81 2.30
CA ALA A 54 -13.60 25.99 3.44
C ALA A 54 -14.82 26.57 4.15
N GLU A 55 -14.84 27.90 4.34
CA GLU A 55 -15.96 28.63 4.95
C GLU A 55 -17.24 28.56 4.10
N ALA A 56 -17.11 28.48 2.77
CA ALA A 56 -18.24 28.29 1.85
C ALA A 56 -18.87 26.88 1.89
N LEU A 57 -18.20 25.88 2.50
CA LEU A 57 -18.61 24.48 2.51
C LEU A 57 -19.16 23.99 3.87
N GLY A 58 -19.18 24.85 4.91
CA GLY A 58 -19.76 24.59 6.23
C GLY A 58 -18.86 23.86 7.22
N ASP A 59 -19.13 24.02 8.53
CA ASP A 59 -18.30 23.53 9.65
C ASP A 59 -18.22 21.99 9.80
N GLU A 60 -19.22 21.27 9.30
CA GLU A 60 -19.22 19.79 9.23
C GLU A 60 -18.45 19.26 8.01
N SER A 61 -17.91 20.14 7.17
CA SER A 61 -17.16 19.71 6.00
C SER A 61 -15.82 19.13 6.43
N ASN A 62 -15.41 18.04 5.77
CA ASN A 62 -14.08 17.43 5.93
C ASN A 62 -12.92 18.39 5.57
N TYR A 63 -13.22 19.61 5.12
CA TYR A 63 -12.28 20.72 4.95
C TYR A 63 -12.00 21.46 6.27
N ALA A 64 -12.99 21.59 7.16
CA ALA A 64 -12.83 22.20 8.48
C ALA A 64 -11.83 21.40 9.34
N GLN A 65 -11.85 20.07 9.24
CA GLN A 65 -10.89 19.19 9.91
C GLN A 65 -9.44 19.35 9.38
N LEU A 66 -9.26 19.87 8.15
CA LEU A 66 -7.94 20.14 7.56
C LEU A 66 -7.47 21.57 7.81
N ALA A 67 -8.35 22.47 8.24
CA ALA A 67 -8.00 23.87 8.50
C ALA A 67 -6.83 24.05 9.49
N PRO A 68 -6.69 23.25 10.57
CA PRO A 68 -5.54 23.34 11.46
C PRO A 68 -4.20 22.96 10.80
N LEU A 69 -4.23 22.10 9.78
CA LEU A 69 -3.04 21.68 9.02
C LEU A 69 -2.68 22.69 7.91
N MET A 70 -3.59 23.62 7.63
CA MET A 70 -3.48 24.63 6.56
C MET A 70 -3.00 25.98 7.11
N VAL A 71 -2.17 25.97 8.17
CA VAL A 71 -1.59 27.19 8.74
C VAL A 71 -0.16 27.37 8.23
N GLY A 72 0.05 28.27 7.27
CA GLY A 72 1.36 28.60 6.69
C GLY A 72 1.48 28.27 5.19
N PRO A 73 2.68 28.28 4.59
CA PRO A 73 2.84 27.92 3.17
C PRO A 73 2.68 26.40 2.99
N VAL A 74 1.57 25.97 2.39
CA VAL A 74 1.26 24.55 2.17
C VAL A 74 1.30 24.20 0.68
N ALA A 75 1.85 23.02 0.37
CA ALA A 75 1.79 22.43 -0.96
C ALA A 75 0.88 21.20 -0.95
N LEU A 76 0.00 21.09 -1.94
CA LEU A 76 -0.91 19.97 -2.10
C LEU A 76 -0.40 19.07 -3.24
N LEU A 77 -0.28 17.78 -2.94
CA LEU A 77 -0.09 16.74 -3.96
C LEU A 77 -1.45 16.10 -4.24
N THR A 78 -2.00 16.35 -5.43
CA THR A 78 -3.32 15.82 -5.80
C THR A 78 -3.18 14.64 -6.74
N PHE A 79 -3.89 13.55 -6.42
CA PHE A 79 -4.02 12.39 -7.27
C PHE A 79 -5.46 12.33 -7.82
N PRO A 80 -5.65 12.07 -9.12
CA PRO A 80 -6.98 11.91 -9.72
C PRO A 80 -7.68 10.60 -9.29
N ALA A 81 -6.93 9.60 -8.86
CA ALA A 81 -7.44 8.32 -8.36
C ALA A 81 -6.56 7.81 -7.21
N VAL A 82 -7.15 7.04 -6.31
CA VAL A 82 -6.41 6.43 -5.19
C VAL A 82 -5.63 5.23 -5.70
N SER A 83 -4.36 5.42 -5.99
CA SER A 83 -3.44 4.37 -6.38
C SER A 83 -2.26 4.30 -5.39
N PRO A 84 -2.23 3.31 -4.48
CA PRO A 84 -1.15 3.13 -3.51
C PRO A 84 0.24 3.11 -4.13
N ALA A 85 0.40 2.54 -5.33
CA ALA A 85 1.68 2.49 -6.03
C ALA A 85 2.26 3.87 -6.37
N HIS A 86 1.44 4.79 -6.90
CA HIS A 86 1.89 6.16 -7.18
C HIS A 86 2.11 6.96 -5.90
N LEU A 87 1.34 6.69 -4.85
CA LEU A 87 1.51 7.31 -3.53
C LEU A 87 2.82 6.85 -2.88
N ALA A 88 3.13 5.56 -2.92
CA ALA A 88 4.38 4.99 -2.43
C ALA A 88 5.60 5.57 -3.13
N ALA A 89 5.53 5.71 -4.46
CA ALA A 89 6.60 6.35 -5.23
C ALA A 89 6.78 7.83 -4.84
N ALA A 90 5.69 8.58 -4.65
CA ALA A 90 5.75 9.96 -4.18
C ALA A 90 6.33 10.08 -2.75
N LEU A 91 5.92 9.19 -1.83
CA LEU A 91 6.46 9.16 -0.46
C LEU A 91 7.95 8.81 -0.44
N SER A 92 8.41 7.90 -1.30
CA SER A 92 9.83 7.55 -1.39
C SER A 92 10.74 8.73 -1.76
N ILE A 93 10.19 9.74 -2.44
CA ILE A 93 10.90 10.98 -2.78
C ILE A 93 10.71 12.05 -1.71
N LEU A 94 9.46 12.32 -1.32
CA LEU A 94 9.13 13.49 -0.50
C LEU A 94 9.43 13.29 0.99
N SER A 95 9.22 12.07 1.48
CA SER A 95 9.37 11.75 2.91
C SER A 95 9.83 10.29 3.06
N PRO A 96 11.09 9.98 2.71
CA PRO A 96 11.60 8.61 2.80
C PRO A 96 11.60 8.14 4.26
N SER A 97 10.87 7.06 4.53
CA SER A 97 10.85 6.40 5.84
C SER A 97 11.20 4.91 5.66
N PRO A 98 12.49 4.54 5.82
CA PRO A 98 12.90 3.14 5.84
C PRO A 98 12.26 2.41 7.03
N PRO A 99 11.79 1.14 6.90
CA PRO A 99 11.98 0.23 5.76
C PRO A 99 10.86 0.23 4.71
N GLN A 100 9.70 0.82 4.99
CA GLN A 100 8.51 0.76 4.10
C GLN A 100 8.65 1.62 2.83
N PHE A 101 9.34 2.76 2.91
CA PHE A 101 9.56 3.66 1.78
C PHE A 101 11.04 4.01 1.68
N PRO A 102 11.86 3.15 1.05
CA PRO A 102 13.29 3.41 0.90
C PRO A 102 13.53 4.57 -0.08
N ALA A 103 14.48 5.44 0.27
CA ALA A 103 14.93 6.48 -0.64
C ALA A 103 15.52 5.85 -1.91
N PRO A 104 15.32 6.47 -3.09
CA PRO A 104 15.87 5.95 -4.33
C PRO A 104 17.40 5.89 -4.29
N GLY A 105 17.94 4.74 -4.70
CA GLY A 105 19.39 4.49 -4.67
C GLY A 105 20.16 5.47 -5.56
N ARG A 106 21.32 5.95 -5.05
CA ARG A 106 22.22 6.92 -5.72
C ARG A 106 22.57 6.56 -7.16
N ARG A 107 22.68 5.26 -7.45
CA ARG A 107 23.03 4.74 -8.77
C ARG A 107 21.85 4.75 -9.75
N LYS A 108 20.61 4.52 -9.28
CA LYS A 108 19.41 4.49 -10.12
C LYS A 108 18.92 5.91 -10.43
N ASN A 109 18.94 6.80 -9.42
CA ASN A 109 18.48 8.19 -9.55
C ASN A 109 19.56 9.17 -9.02
N PRO A 110 20.52 9.60 -9.87
CA PRO A 110 21.53 10.58 -9.46
C PRO A 110 20.95 11.97 -9.17
N GLY A 111 19.85 12.36 -9.85
CA GLY A 111 19.20 13.67 -9.70
C GLY A 111 18.51 13.89 -8.35
N TYR A 112 18.16 12.81 -7.65
CA TYR A 112 17.64 12.89 -6.29
C TYR A 112 18.68 13.43 -5.29
N TRP A 113 19.96 13.11 -5.51
CA TRP A 113 21.07 13.46 -4.62
C TRP A 113 21.77 14.78 -5.00
N ASP A 114 21.18 15.54 -5.91
CA ASP A 114 21.60 16.90 -6.24
C ASP A 114 21.40 17.83 -5.02
N PRO A 115 22.37 18.69 -4.65
CA PRO A 115 22.21 19.70 -3.62
C PRO A 115 20.93 20.54 -3.75
N ALA A 116 20.48 20.85 -4.97
CA ALA A 116 19.23 21.58 -5.18
C ALA A 116 18.00 20.79 -4.70
N THR A 117 17.92 19.50 -5.05
CA THR A 117 16.81 18.62 -4.65
C THR A 117 16.83 18.37 -3.15
N GLN A 118 17.99 18.05 -2.58
CA GLN A 118 18.14 17.76 -1.14
C GLN A 118 17.79 18.96 -0.28
N ASN A 119 18.30 20.16 -0.64
CA ASN A 119 17.95 21.38 0.07
C ASN A 119 16.45 21.71 -0.01
N GLY A 120 15.80 21.36 -1.12
CA GLY A 120 14.35 21.47 -1.25
C GLY A 120 13.60 20.48 -0.36
N LEU A 121 14.01 19.21 -0.34
CA LEU A 121 13.40 18.15 0.47
C LEU A 121 13.51 18.43 1.97
N HIS A 122 14.65 18.94 2.44
CA HIS A 122 14.80 19.32 3.86
C HIS A 122 13.87 20.47 4.30
N LYS A 123 13.30 21.23 3.37
CA LYS A 123 12.33 22.30 3.64
C LYS A 123 10.88 21.83 3.51
N LEU A 124 10.65 20.69 2.85
CA LEU A 124 9.32 20.12 2.70
C LEU A 124 9.05 19.15 3.85
N LEU A 125 8.03 19.45 4.64
CA LEU A 125 7.53 18.55 5.67
C LEU A 125 6.17 18.03 5.22
N LEU A 126 6.02 16.70 5.20
CA LEU A 126 4.72 16.07 5.06
C LEU A 126 3.95 16.28 6.37
N ILE A 127 2.73 16.78 6.29
CA ILE A 127 1.89 17.08 7.47
C ILE A 127 0.76 16.05 7.61
N GLY A 128 0.24 15.57 6.48
CA GLY A 128 -0.86 14.62 6.42
C GLY A 128 -1.49 14.59 5.03
N GLY A 129 -2.62 13.91 4.89
CA GLY A 129 -3.29 13.77 3.61
C GLY A 129 -4.78 13.52 3.74
N ARG A 130 -5.51 13.76 2.65
CA ARG A 130 -6.93 13.42 2.56
C ARG A 130 -7.11 12.32 1.53
N ILE A 131 -7.72 11.22 1.94
CA ILE A 131 -7.95 10.04 1.09
C ILE A 131 -9.44 9.69 1.22
N GLU A 132 -10.16 9.70 0.09
CA GLU A 132 -11.60 9.36 0.02
C GLU A 132 -12.51 10.13 0.99
N GLY A 133 -12.14 11.38 1.31
CA GLY A 133 -12.92 12.23 2.21
C GLY A 133 -12.56 12.10 3.68
N LYS A 134 -11.70 11.15 4.07
CA LYS A 134 -11.16 11.04 5.43
C LYS A 134 -9.81 11.74 5.53
N VAL A 135 -9.59 12.40 6.66
CA VAL A 135 -8.30 13.00 7.01
C VAL A 135 -7.42 11.90 7.61
N PHE A 136 -6.21 11.76 7.07
CA PHE A 136 -5.19 10.86 7.57
C PHE A 136 -3.98 11.67 8.03
N ASP A 137 -3.43 11.24 9.16
CA ASP A 137 -2.14 11.69 9.67
C ASP A 137 -0.98 11.05 8.89
N LEU A 138 0.25 11.37 9.29
CA LEU A 138 1.46 10.85 8.66
C LEU A 138 1.51 9.31 8.61
N ASP A 139 1.12 8.66 9.70
CA ASP A 139 1.19 7.21 9.79
C ASP A 139 0.04 6.54 9.03
N GLY A 140 -1.13 7.16 8.99
CA GLY A 140 -2.23 6.75 8.12
C GLY A 140 -1.89 6.85 6.63
N VAL A 141 -1.23 7.94 6.20
CA VAL A 141 -0.80 8.10 4.81
C VAL A 141 0.26 7.04 4.43
N LYS A 142 1.21 6.74 5.32
CA LYS A 142 2.18 5.65 5.12
C LYS A 142 1.50 4.30 5.03
N TRP A 143 0.50 4.03 5.87
CA TRP A 143 -0.27 2.80 5.82
C TRP A 143 -0.96 2.62 4.47
N VAL A 144 -1.64 3.65 3.95
CA VAL A 144 -2.28 3.58 2.62
C VAL A 144 -1.26 3.36 1.50
N GLY A 145 -0.08 4.00 1.58
CA GLY A 145 1.00 3.77 0.62
C GLY A 145 1.60 2.37 0.67
N GLY A 146 1.51 1.70 1.82
CA GLY A 146 2.02 0.34 2.02
C GLY A 146 1.07 -0.77 1.55
N ILE A 147 -0.13 -0.42 1.07
CA ILE A 147 -1.10 -1.41 0.58
C ILE A 147 -0.61 -1.94 -0.77
N GLU A 148 -0.04 -3.15 -0.75
CA GLU A 148 0.32 -3.87 -1.97
C GLU A 148 -0.93 -4.32 -2.75
N GLY A 149 -0.93 -4.10 -4.06
CA GLY A 149 -2.02 -4.54 -4.96
C GLY A 149 -3.27 -3.67 -4.98
N GLY A 150 -3.42 -2.66 -4.11
CA GLY A 150 -4.56 -1.73 -4.11
C GLY A 150 -5.92 -2.44 -4.14
N VAL A 151 -6.83 -1.97 -5.02
CA VAL A 151 -8.17 -2.56 -5.19
C VAL A 151 -8.10 -4.01 -5.68
N ASP A 152 -7.09 -4.35 -6.48
CA ASP A 152 -6.89 -5.70 -6.99
C ASP A 152 -6.38 -6.65 -5.90
N GLY A 153 -5.62 -6.16 -4.92
CA GLY A 153 -5.24 -6.91 -3.71
C GLY A 153 -6.45 -7.25 -2.84
N LEU A 154 -7.34 -6.28 -2.60
CA LEU A 154 -8.60 -6.53 -1.88
C LEU A 154 -9.54 -7.48 -2.65
N ARG A 155 -9.59 -7.36 -3.98
CA ARG A 155 -10.32 -8.31 -4.83
C ARG A 155 -9.71 -9.70 -4.76
N ALA A 156 -8.39 -9.82 -4.80
CA ALA A 156 -7.70 -11.10 -4.62
C ALA A 156 -7.98 -11.70 -3.25
N GLN A 157 -8.01 -10.89 -2.19
CA GLN A 157 -8.39 -11.34 -0.85
C GLN A 157 -9.84 -11.82 -0.78
N LEU A 158 -10.77 -11.12 -1.44
CA LEU A 158 -12.17 -11.56 -1.56
C LEU A 158 -12.28 -12.87 -2.35
N VAL A 159 -11.57 -12.98 -3.47
CA VAL A 159 -11.52 -14.22 -4.27
C VAL A 159 -10.90 -15.35 -3.46
N ALA A 160 -9.85 -15.10 -2.68
CA ALA A 160 -9.23 -16.09 -1.81
C ALA A 160 -10.17 -16.51 -0.67
N MET A 161 -10.92 -15.59 -0.06
CA MET A 161 -11.96 -15.92 0.93
C MET A 161 -13.11 -16.75 0.32
N LEU A 162 -13.52 -16.43 -0.90
CA LEU A 162 -14.52 -17.19 -1.63
C LEU A 162 -13.99 -18.59 -1.99
N GLN A 163 -12.77 -18.69 -2.50
CA GLN A 163 -12.12 -19.96 -2.84
C GLN A 163 -11.88 -20.83 -1.61
N SER A 164 -11.48 -20.25 -0.47
CA SER A 164 -11.25 -21.00 0.76
C SER A 164 -12.53 -21.62 1.32
N SER A 165 -13.69 -20.98 1.12
CA SER A 165 -14.99 -21.57 1.47
C SER A 165 -15.33 -22.81 0.64
N GLY A 166 -14.98 -22.83 -0.65
CA GLY A 166 -15.17 -23.99 -1.53
C GLY A 166 -14.20 -25.14 -1.21
N VAL A 167 -12.93 -24.79 -0.94
CA VAL A 167 -11.89 -25.76 -0.54
C VAL A 167 -12.19 -26.38 0.82
N GLY A 168 -12.81 -25.63 1.74
CA GLY A 168 -13.25 -26.16 3.04
C GLY A 168 -14.25 -27.32 2.90
N LEU A 169 -15.18 -27.22 1.95
CA LEU A 169 -16.19 -28.26 1.73
C LEU A 169 -15.59 -29.52 1.11
N THR A 170 -14.70 -29.37 0.13
CA THR A 170 -14.00 -30.52 -0.48
C THR A 170 -13.08 -31.20 0.52
N ASN A 171 -12.36 -30.43 1.35
CA ASN A 171 -11.50 -30.98 2.39
C ASN A 171 -12.32 -31.74 3.45
N ALA A 172 -13.52 -31.28 3.80
CA ALA A 172 -14.40 -31.98 4.71
C ALA A 172 -14.88 -33.33 4.13
N LEU A 173 -15.31 -33.36 2.86
CA LEU A 173 -15.70 -34.61 2.20
C LEU A 173 -14.52 -35.56 1.99
N GLU A 174 -13.35 -35.04 1.59
CA GLU A 174 -12.14 -35.83 1.40
C GLU A 174 -11.63 -36.40 2.74
N SER A 175 -11.72 -35.63 3.82
CA SER A 175 -11.38 -36.08 5.17
C SER A 175 -12.29 -37.20 5.65
N ALA A 176 -13.61 -37.07 5.45
CA ALA A 176 -14.55 -38.15 5.76
C ALA A 176 -14.25 -39.42 4.94
N GLY A 177 -13.95 -39.28 3.65
CA GLY A 177 -13.55 -40.39 2.78
C GLY A 177 -12.24 -41.06 3.21
N LYS A 178 -11.21 -40.27 3.55
CA LYS A 178 -9.92 -40.77 4.06
C LYS A 178 -10.08 -41.48 5.39
N ASN A 179 -10.90 -40.98 6.31
CA ASN A 179 -11.13 -41.61 7.61
C ASN A 179 -11.87 -42.95 7.46
N LEU A 180 -12.84 -43.04 6.56
CA LEU A 180 -13.53 -44.29 6.25
C LEU A 180 -12.57 -45.30 5.61
N TRP A 181 -11.77 -44.85 4.64
CA TRP A 181 -10.76 -45.69 4.00
C TRP A 181 -9.71 -46.20 5.01
N LEU A 182 -9.18 -45.32 5.87
CA LEU A 182 -8.22 -45.68 6.90
C LEU A 182 -8.80 -46.70 7.90
N THR A 183 -10.08 -46.56 8.25
CA THR A 183 -10.77 -47.49 9.15
C THR A 183 -10.97 -48.85 8.49
N MET A 184 -11.38 -48.88 7.22
CA MET A 184 -11.54 -50.12 6.46
C MET A 184 -10.20 -50.83 6.23
N GLU A 185 -9.15 -50.08 5.90
CA GLU A 185 -7.81 -50.62 5.72
C GLU A 185 -7.24 -51.14 7.06
N SER A 186 -7.42 -50.40 8.16
CA SER A 186 -7.05 -50.87 9.50
C SER A 186 -7.78 -52.16 9.90
N ARG A 187 -9.07 -52.29 9.56
CA ARG A 187 -9.82 -53.53 9.81
C ARG A 187 -9.32 -54.67 8.93
N ARG A 188 -8.97 -54.38 7.67
CA ARG A 188 -8.40 -55.35 6.74
C ARG A 188 -7.07 -55.89 7.25
N THR A 189 -6.14 -55.02 7.65
CA THR A 189 -4.83 -55.43 8.16
C THR A 189 -4.96 -56.28 9.43
N MET A 190 -5.90 -55.94 10.32
CA MET A 190 -6.15 -56.75 11.53
C MET A 190 -6.65 -58.17 11.20
N LEU A 191 -7.56 -58.30 10.23
CA LEU A 191 -8.04 -59.62 9.80
C LEU A 191 -6.95 -60.43 9.09
N GLU A 192 -6.08 -59.77 8.32
CA GLU A 192 -4.90 -60.42 7.70
C GLU A 192 -3.87 -60.86 8.75
N GLU A 193 -3.72 -60.13 9.86
CA GLU A 193 -2.87 -60.52 11.00
C GLU A 193 -3.49 -61.66 11.84
N GLU A 194 -4.79 -61.61 12.13
CA GLU A 194 -5.51 -62.66 12.86
C GLU A 194 -5.54 -63.98 12.08
N SER A 195 -5.78 -63.92 10.76
CA SER A 195 -5.77 -65.11 9.91
C SER A 195 -4.36 -65.71 9.73
N LYS A 196 -3.31 -64.88 9.75
CA LYS A 196 -1.91 -65.38 9.83
C LYS A 196 -1.59 -66.04 11.16
N LYS A 197 -2.12 -65.54 12.29
CA LYS A 197 -1.95 -66.17 13.62
C LYS A 197 -2.70 -67.50 13.73
N GLY A 198 -3.95 -67.56 13.27
CA GLY A 198 -4.74 -68.79 13.27
C GLY A 198 -4.18 -69.92 12.39
N GLN A 199 -3.46 -69.59 11.31
CA GLN A 199 -2.75 -70.60 10.50
C GLN A 199 -1.43 -71.09 11.12
N ALA A 200 -0.83 -70.34 12.04
CA ALA A 200 0.33 -70.80 12.80
C ALA A 200 -0.08 -71.83 13.86
N ASP A 201 -1.18 -71.59 14.58
CA ASP A 201 -1.67 -72.48 15.64
C ASP A 201 -2.17 -73.85 15.12
N VAL A 202 -2.68 -73.92 13.88
CA VAL A 202 -3.11 -75.18 13.24
C VAL A 202 -1.93 -76.02 12.74
N LYS A 203 -0.73 -75.46 12.63
CA LYS A 203 0.47 -76.17 12.16
C LYS A 203 1.29 -76.80 13.30
N ASP A 204 1.03 -76.41 14.55
CA ASP A 204 1.71 -76.89 15.76
C ASP A 204 0.85 -77.87 16.60
N SER A 205 -0.27 -78.37 16.05
CA SER A 205 -1.10 -79.45 16.63
C SER A 205 -1.06 -80.74 15.82
#